data_AF-A0A2D8HU74-F1
#
_entry.id   AF-A0A2D8HU74-F1
#
_cell.length_a   1.000
_cell.length_b   1.000
_cell.length_c   1.000
_cell.angle_alpha   90.00
_cell.angle_beta   90.00
_cell.angle_gamma   90.00
#
_symmetry.space_group_name_H-M   'P 1'
#
loop_
_entity.id
_entity.type
_entity.pdbx_description
1 polymer ?
#
loop_
_entity_poly.entity_id
_entity_poly.type
_entity_poly.pdbx_seq_one_letter_code
_entity_poly.pdbx_strand_id
1 'polypeptide(L)' 'VSPNKHRIGQFINKVNYGALDVDWEKDDPVVTLGLYDEAGDVVNEHRFRLSTLEPYE' A
#
# COMPACT_ATOMS: atom_id res chain seq x y z
N VAL A 1 -13.20 -10.86 -11.97
CA VAL A 1 -13.19 -9.86 -10.87
C VAL A 1 -14.08 -8.70 -11.23
N SER A 2 -14.83 -8.16 -10.26
CA SER A 2 -15.65 -6.96 -10.49
C SER A 2 -14.75 -5.72 -10.73
N PRO A 3 -15.10 -4.82 -11.65
CA PRO A 3 -14.43 -3.52 -11.78
C PRO A 3 -14.46 -2.77 -10.44
N ASN A 4 -13.31 -2.28 -9.99
CA ASN A 4 -13.22 -1.39 -8.84
C ASN A 4 -12.62 -0.07 -9.32
N LYS A 5 -13.44 0.98 -9.37
CA LYS A 5 -13.04 2.33 -9.83
C LYS A 5 -12.00 3.00 -8.91
N HIS A 6 -11.85 2.51 -7.68
CA HIS A 6 -10.89 2.99 -6.70
C HIS A 6 -9.61 2.14 -6.68
N ARG A 7 -9.49 1.15 -7.58
CA ARG A 7 -8.29 0.32 -7.64
C ARG A 7 -7.09 1.17 -8.04
N ILE A 8 -6.12 1.20 -7.16
CA ILE A 8 -4.77 1.68 -7.46
C ILE A 8 -3.96 0.44 -7.82
N GLY A 9 -3.33 0.44 -8.99
CA GLY A 9 -2.57 -0.70 -9.49
C GLY A 9 -3.30 -1.61 -10.50
N GLN A 10 -2.57 -2.61 -10.99
CA GLN A 10 -3.06 -3.54 -12.00
C GLN A 10 -3.90 -4.67 -11.40
N PHE A 11 -4.64 -5.35 -12.27
CA PHE A 11 -5.35 -6.57 -11.91
C PHE A 11 -4.36 -7.70 -11.59
N ILE A 12 -4.60 -8.38 -10.46
CA ILE A 12 -3.79 -9.53 -10.02
C ILE A 12 -4.77 -10.65 -9.61
N ASN A 13 -4.49 -11.87 -10.07
CA ASN A 13 -5.22 -13.10 -9.73
C ASN A 13 -4.30 -14.22 -9.23
N LYS A 14 -3.01 -13.93 -9.05
CA LYS A 14 -2.06 -14.83 -8.39
C LYS A 14 -2.13 -14.64 -6.88
N VAL A 15 -1.65 -15.64 -6.12
CA VAL A 15 -1.53 -15.56 -4.66
C VAL A 15 -0.68 -14.34 -4.30
N ASN A 16 -1.16 -13.58 -3.32
CA ASN A 16 -0.52 -12.37 -2.82
C ASN A 16 -0.97 -12.12 -1.37
N TYR A 17 -0.27 -11.24 -0.67
CA TYR A 17 -0.64 -10.76 0.65
C TYR A 17 -0.43 -9.26 0.76
N GLY A 18 -1.28 -8.61 1.56
CA GLY A 18 -1.15 -7.19 1.87
C GLY A 18 -0.30 -6.97 3.12
N ALA A 19 0.42 -5.85 3.18
CA ALA A 19 1.07 -5.38 4.40
C ALA A 19 0.90 -3.87 4.59
N LEU A 20 0.99 -3.46 5.85
CA LEU A 20 1.10 -2.06 6.25
C LEU A 20 2.36 -1.93 7.08
N ASP A 21 3.29 -1.12 6.58
CA ASP A 21 4.55 -0.83 7.25
C ASP A 21 4.65 0.66 7.54
N VAL A 22 5.19 1.02 8.70
CA VAL A 22 5.47 2.41 9.06
C VAL A 22 6.93 2.55 9.44
N ASP A 23 7.65 3.35 8.66
CA ASP A 23 9.04 3.73 8.97
C ASP A 23 9.03 4.87 9.99
N TRP A 24 9.30 4.51 11.24
CA TRP A 24 9.38 5.43 12.39
C TRP A 24 10.76 6.07 12.57
N GLU A 25 11.77 5.69 11.78
CA GLU A 25 13.11 6.27 11.88
C GLU A 25 13.19 7.66 11.21
N LYS A 26 12.15 8.08 10.50
CA LYS A 26 12.02 9.39 9.85
C LYS A 26 11.34 10.40 10.77
N ASP A 27 11.78 11.66 10.69
CA ASP A 27 11.15 12.79 11.38
C ASP A 27 9.65 12.94 11.02
N ASP A 28 9.30 12.67 9.76
CA ASP A 28 7.92 12.51 9.29
C ASP A 28 7.75 11.06 8.81
N PRO A 29 7.07 10.19 9.58
CA PRO A 29 7.00 8.76 9.30
C PRO A 29 6.42 8.46 7.92
N VAL A 30 6.95 7.44 7.27
CA VAL A 30 6.44 6.99 5.95
C VAL A 30 5.59 5.75 6.15
N VAL A 31 4.32 5.84 5.74
CA VAL A 31 3.40 4.70 5.71
C VAL A 31 3.48 4.06 4.32
N THR A 32 3.70 2.75 4.28
CA THR A 32 3.66 1.94 3.06
C THR A 32 2.49 0.98 3.15
N LEU A 33 1.58 1.08 2.18
CA LEU A 33 0.55 0.08 1.92
C LEU A 33 1.04 -0.78 0.75
N GLY A 34 1.44 -2.01 1.04
CA GLY A 34 2.07 -2.92 0.08
C GLY A 34 1.18 -4.12 -0.26
N LEU A 35 1.35 -4.62 -1.48
CA LEU A 35 0.85 -5.89 -1.95
C LEU A 35 2.04 -6.68 -2.51
N TYR A 36 2.29 -7.84 -1.95
CA TYR A 36 3.44 -8.67 -2.26
C TYR A 36 3.00 -10.03 -2.77
N ASP A 37 3.82 -10.66 -3.61
CA ASP A 37 3.57 -12.04 -4.03
C ASP A 37 4.08 -13.05 -2.99
N GLU A 38 3.94 -14.34 -3.28
CA GLU A 38 4.36 -15.42 -2.38
C GLU A 38 5.88 -15.47 -2.11
N ALA A 39 6.70 -14.87 -2.97
CA ALA A 39 8.14 -14.74 -2.77
C ALA A 39 8.50 -13.49 -1.95
N GLY A 40 7.54 -12.60 -1.70
CA GLY A 40 7.73 -11.32 -1.03
C GLY A 40 8.11 -10.19 -1.98
N ASP A 41 8.02 -10.38 -3.30
CA ASP A 41 8.29 -9.33 -4.27
C ASP A 41 7.12 -8.35 -4.34
N VAL A 42 7.43 -7.06 -4.51
CA VAL A 42 6.43 -5.99 -4.59
C VAL A 42 5.62 -6.11 -5.87
N VAL A 43 4.32 -6.32 -5.74
CA VAL A 43 3.35 -6.31 -6.85
C VAL A 43 2.70 -4.94 -6.99
N ASN A 44 2.39 -4.32 -5.87
CA ASN A 44 1.91 -2.95 -5.82
C ASN A 44 2.30 -2.29 -4.50
N GLU A 45 2.54 -0.99 -4.51
CA GLU A 45 2.74 -0.23 -3.29
C GLU A 45 2.20 1.18 -3.42
N HIS A 46 1.74 1.72 -2.30
CA HIS A 46 1.41 3.13 -2.14
C HIS A 46 2.11 3.65 -0.89
N ARG A 47 2.79 4.79 -1.03
CA ARG A 47 3.56 5.42 0.04
C ARG A 47 3.10 6.85 0.24
N PHE A 48 2.91 7.23 1.49
CA PHE A 48 2.60 8.59 1.88
C PHE A 48 3.26 8.92 3.22
N ARG A 49 3.46 10.22 3.46
CA ARG A 49 3.95 10.69 4.76
C ARG A 49 2.79 10.71 5.73
N LEU A 50 3.02 10.34 6.98
CA LEU A 50 1.97 10.26 7.98
C LEU A 50 1.31 11.62 8.20
N SER A 51 2.09 12.72 8.09
CA SER A 51 1.59 14.09 8.17
C SER A 51 0.57 14.48 7.09
N THR A 52 0.48 13.75 5.98
CA THR A 52 -0.51 14.03 4.91
C THR A 52 -1.87 13.38 5.18
N LEU A 53 -2.02 12.63 6.28
CA LEU A 53 -3.32 12.15 6.71
C LEU A 53 -4.08 13.31 7.37
N GLU A 54 -5.14 13.75 6.71
CA GLU A 54 -6.08 14.70 7.30
C GLU A 54 -7.25 13.92 7.91
N PRO A 55 -7.65 14.20 9.17
CA PRO A 55 -8.96 13.73 9.64
C PRO A 55 -10.02 14.29 8.69
N TYR A 56 -11.02 13.48 8.34
CA TYR A 56 -12.06 13.77 7.35
C TYR A 56 -12.51 15.24 7.33
N GLU A 57 -12.77 15.81 6.14
CA GLU A 57 -13.52 17.07 6.01
C GLU A 57 -14.88 17.02 6.73
#